data_AF-A0A6G5QDW5-F1
#
_entry.id   AF-A0A6G5QDW5-F1
#
_cell.length_a   1.000
_cell.length_b   1.000
_cell.length_c   1.000
_cell.angle_alpha   90.00
_cell.angle_beta   90.00
_cell.angle_gamma   90.00
#
_symmetry.space_group_name_H-M   'P 1'
#
loop_
_entity.id
_entity.type
_entity.pdbx_description
1 polymer ?
#
loop_
_entity_poly.entity_id
_entity_poly.type
_entity_poly.pdbx_seq_one_letter_code
_entity_poly.pdbx_strand_id
1 'polypeptide(L)' 'MINSNLGKNYDIKILLPIATYQDKFKDIPFFYKLKDSVELGLDNVSAVNCFQVKSFSSERFKRKLGKVDSKTLYELQIH' A
#
# COMPACT_ATOMS: atom_id res chain seq x y z
N MET A 1 -3.37 -0.31 3.76
CA MET A 1 -1.89 -0.38 3.70
C MET A 1 -1.51 -1.49 2.73
N ILE A 2 -0.43 -1.32 1.97
CA ILE A 2 0.15 -2.38 1.11
C ILE A 2 1.27 -3.07 1.89
N ASN A 3 1.32 -4.40 1.89
CA ASN A 3 2.23 -5.20 2.73
C ASN A 3 3.12 -6.10 1.86
N SER A 4 4.42 -6.19 2.19
CA SER A 4 5.39 -7.11 1.59
C SER A 4 5.77 -8.29 2.51
N ASN A 5 6.10 -9.43 1.92
CA ASN A 5 6.48 -10.67 2.62
C ASN A 5 7.99 -10.82 2.86
N LEU A 6 8.79 -9.77 2.69
CA LEU A 6 10.26 -9.81 2.89
C LEU A 6 10.68 -10.29 4.28
N GLY A 7 9.85 -10.09 5.31
CA GLY A 7 10.09 -10.54 6.69
C GLY A 7 9.51 -11.91 7.03
N LYS A 8 9.41 -12.87 6.10
CA LYS A 8 8.65 -14.12 6.31
C LYS A 8 9.08 -14.96 7.54
N ASN A 9 10.32 -14.80 8.01
CA ASN A 9 10.86 -15.47 9.20
C ASN A 9 10.77 -14.63 10.48
N TYR A 10 10.12 -13.46 10.41
CA TYR A 10 9.91 -12.55 11.53
C TYR A 10 8.42 -12.26 11.66
N ASP A 11 7.92 -12.09 12.88
CA ASP A 11 6.52 -11.69 13.14
C ASP A 11 6.26 -10.22 12.81
N ILE A 12 6.91 -9.68 11.78
CA ILE A 12 6.78 -8.30 11.31
C ILE A 12 6.47 -8.24 9.82
N LYS A 13 5.80 -7.17 9.44
CA LYS A 13 5.39 -6.87 8.07
C LYS A 13 5.80 -5.45 7.71
N ILE A 14 6.43 -5.29 6.55
CA ILE A 14 6.82 -4.00 5.98
C ILE A 14 5.65 -3.52 5.12
N LEU A 15 5.25 -2.26 5.31
CA LEU A 15 4.08 -1.73 4.63
C LEU A 15 4.19 -0.27 4.22
N LEU A 16 3.36 0.08 3.24
CA LEU A 16 3.04 1.46 2.85
C LEU A 16 1.63 1.83 3.29
N PRO A 17 1.44 3.01 3.92
CA PRO A 17 0.13 3.56 4.20
C PRO A 17 -0.68 3.82 2.92
N ILE A 18 -1.99 3.63 3.04
CA ILE A 18 -2.97 4.06 2.04
C ILE A 18 -3.75 5.23 2.65
N ALA A 19 -4.00 6.27 1.87
CA ALA A 19 -4.82 7.41 2.23
C ALA A 19 -5.86 7.67 1.13
N THR A 20 -6.98 8.31 1.46
CA THR A 20 -7.92 8.79 0.44
C THR A 20 -7.20 9.75 -0.50
N TYR A 21 -7.36 9.54 -1.81
CA TYR A 21 -6.71 10.36 -2.82
C TYR A 21 -7.22 11.80 -2.76
N GLN A 22 -6.31 12.75 -2.93
CA GLN A 22 -6.60 14.18 -3.09
C GLN A 22 -5.90 14.65 -4.35
N ASP A 23 -6.51 15.57 -5.10
CA ASP A 23 -5.96 16.03 -6.38
C ASP A 23 -4.55 16.64 -6.22
N LYS A 24 -4.28 17.27 -5.07
CA LYS A 24 -2.94 17.79 -4.74
C LYS A 24 -1.84 16.73 -4.75
N PHE A 25 -2.17 15.44 -4.62
CA PHE A 25 -1.18 14.36 -4.66
C PHE A 25 -0.67 14.07 -6.07
N LYS A 26 -1.37 14.54 -7.13
CA LYS A 26 -1.01 14.28 -8.52
C LYS A 26 0.43 14.69 -8.85
N ASP A 27 0.86 15.83 -8.31
CA ASP A 27 2.16 16.43 -8.62
C ASP A 27 3.18 16.22 -7.49
N ILE A 28 2.81 15.47 -6.45
CA ILE A 28 3.72 15.15 -5.35
C ILE A 28 4.41 13.82 -5.65
N PRO A 29 5.75 13.78 -5.76
CA PRO A 29 6.49 12.54 -5.95
C PRO A 29 6.12 11.49 -4.91
N PHE A 30 6.24 10.21 -5.24
CA PHE A 30 6.04 9.10 -4.29
C PHE A 30 4.62 8.96 -3.71
N PHE A 31 3.65 9.78 -4.15
CA PHE A 31 2.25 9.43 -4.06
C PHE A 31 1.83 8.67 -5.31
N TYR A 32 1.30 7.47 -5.12
CA TYR A 32 0.81 6.65 -6.21
C TYR A 32 -0.71 6.51 -6.12
N LYS A 33 -1.44 6.98 -7.14
CA LYS A 33 -2.89 6.83 -7.22
C LYS A 33 -3.26 5.38 -7.55
N LEU A 34 -4.04 4.73 -6.68
CA LEU A 34 -4.56 3.39 -6.93
C LEU A 34 -5.71 3.46 -7.93
N LYS A 35 -5.54 2.83 -9.09
CA LYS A 35 -6.52 2.81 -10.18
C LYS A 35 -7.75 1.97 -9.84
N ASP A 36 -7.55 0.82 -9.18
CA ASP A 36 -8.60 -0.18 -8.96
C ASP A 36 -9.02 -0.26 -7.49
N SER A 37 -9.29 0.91 -6.88
CA SER A 37 -9.59 0.99 -5.45
C SER A 37 -10.80 0.13 -5.05
N VAL A 38 -11.83 0.09 -5.91
CA VAL A 38 -13.04 -0.74 -5.68
C VAL A 38 -12.73 -2.24 -5.75
N GLU A 39 -11.93 -2.68 -6.72
CA GLU A 39 -11.53 -4.09 -6.86
C GLU A 39 -10.63 -4.54 -5.69
N LEU A 40 -9.90 -3.61 -5.08
CA LEU A 40 -9.10 -3.82 -3.88
C LEU A 40 -9.92 -3.75 -2.58
N GLY A 41 -11.25 -3.59 -2.65
CA GLY A 41 -12.14 -3.51 -1.50
C GLY A 41 -11.96 -2.23 -0.67
N LEU A 42 -11.53 -1.13 -1.31
CA LEU A 42 -11.42 0.18 -0.69
C LEU A 42 -12.66 1.01 -1.01
N ASP A 43 -13.20 1.67 0.02
CA ASP A 43 -14.43 2.45 -0.09
C ASP A 43 -14.28 3.74 -0.91
N ASN A 44 -13.03 4.20 -1.11
CA ASN A 44 -12.72 5.47 -1.78
C ASN A 44 -11.57 5.30 -2.76
N VAL A 45 -11.54 6.17 -3.78
CA VAL A 45 -10.34 6.38 -4.61
C VAL A 45 -9.18 6.72 -3.68
N SER A 46 -8.12 5.92 -3.75
CA SER A 46 -7.06 5.93 -2.76
C SER A 46 -5.68 6.17 -3.37
N ALA A 47 -4.75 6.58 -2.54
CA ALA A 47 -3.34 6.77 -2.87
C ALA A 47 -2.46 5.98 -1.91
N VAL A 48 -1.34 5.48 -2.40
CA VAL A 48 -0.26 4.94 -1.57
C VAL A 48 0.72 6.07 -1.27
N ASN A 49 1.02 6.27 0.01
CA ASN A 49 2.04 7.23 0.42
C ASN A 49 3.39 6.51 0.57
N CYS A 50 4.25 6.62 -0.44
CA CYS A 50 5.54 5.94 -0.46
C CYS A 50 6.64 6.69 0.30
N PHE A 51 6.38 7.92 0.80
CA PHE A 51 7.28 8.57 1.77
C PHE A 51 7.28 7.88 3.13
N GLN A 52 6.25 7.08 3.40
CA GLN A 52 6.10 6.40 4.69
C GLN A 52 6.25 4.90 4.51
N VAL A 53 7.39 4.36 4.92
CA VAL A 53 7.56 2.92 5.13
C VAL A 53 7.43 2.63 6.61
N LYS A 54 6.59 1.66 6.98
CA LYS A 54 6.40 1.26 8.38
C LYS A 54 6.55 -0.24 8.54
N SER A 55 6.99 -0.65 9.72
CA SER A 55 7.05 -2.06 10.12
C SER A 55 6.11 -2.28 11.29
N PHE A 56 5.27 -3.30 11.21
CA PHE A 56 4.32 -3.65 12.28
C PHE A 56 4.32 -5.15 12.53
N SER A 57 3.97 -5.55 13.76
CA SER A 57 3.70 -6.96 14.07
C SER A 57 2.60 -7.52 13.15
N SER A 58 2.79 -8.76 12.70
CA SER A 58 1.81 -9.53 11.91
C SER A 58 0.45 -9.63 12.61
N GLU A 59 0.41 -9.61 13.94
CA GLU A 59 -0.82 -9.70 14.74
C GLU A 59 -1.74 -8.48 14.61
N ARG A 60 -1.19 -7.34 14.19
CA ARG A 60 -1.95 -6.10 14.01
C ARG A 60 -2.82 -6.13 12.75
N PHE A 61 -2.63 -7.12 11.86
CA PHE A 61 -3.38 -7.24 10.62
C PHE A 61 -4.67 -8.02 10.85
N LYS A 62 -5.82 -7.38 10.64
CA LYS A 62 -7.14 -7.97 10.91
C LYS A 62 -7.76 -8.69 9.72
N ARG A 63 -7.54 -8.19 8.50
CA ARG A 63 -8.10 -8.77 7.26
C ARG A 63 -7.27 -8.43 6.03
N LYS A 64 -7.32 -9.31 5.02
CA LYS A 64 -6.81 -9.04 3.67
C LYS A 64 -7.98 -8.57 2.80
N LEU A 65 -7.83 -7.41 2.15
CA LEU A 65 -8.85 -6.86 1.25
C LEU A 65 -8.65 -7.31 -0.21
N GLY A 66 -7.41 -7.39 -0.65
CA GLY A 66 -7.09 -7.73 -2.04
C GLY A 66 -5.59 -7.98 -2.23
N LYS A 67 -5.16 -7.96 -3.49
CA LYS A 67 -3.75 -8.07 -3.89
C LYS A 67 -3.53 -7.09 -5.04
N VAL A 68 -2.49 -6.26 -4.93
CA VAL A 68 -2.02 -5.43 -6.04
C VAL A 68 -1.27 -6.29 -7.06
N ASP A 69 -1.42 -5.98 -8.34
CA ASP A 69 -0.69 -6.67 -9.40
C ASP A 69 0.81 -6.34 -9.39
N SER A 70 1.59 -7.12 -10.12
CA SER A 70 3.05 -6.97 -10.15
C SER A 70 3.48 -5.63 -10.75
N LYS A 71 2.68 -5.07 -11.67
CA LYS A 71 2.96 -3.78 -12.32
C LYS A 71 2.85 -2.63 -11.31
N THR A 72 1.75 -2.60 -10.57
CA THR A 72 1.53 -1.64 -9.48
C THR A 72 2.60 -1.78 -8.43
N LEU A 73 2.96 -3.01 -8.04
CA LEU A 73 4.03 -3.24 -7.07
C LEU A 73 5.38 -2.71 -7.55
N TYR A 74 5.71 -2.90 -8.83
CA TYR A 74 6.92 -2.35 -9.44
C TYR A 74 6.93 -0.81 -9.44
N GLU A 75 5.82 -0.19 -9.79
CA GLU A 75 5.66 1.28 -9.76
C GLU A 75 5.81 1.88 -8.36
N LEU A 76 5.52 1.09 -7.31
CA LEU A 76 5.69 1.49 -5.91
C LEU A 76 7.15 1.38 -5.39
N GLN A 77 8.09 0.89 -6.20
CA GLN A 77 9.51 0.72 -5.85
C GLN A 77 9.78 -0.11 -4.58
N ILE A 78 8.83 -0.96 -4.17
CA ILE A 78 9.08 -1.94 -3.11
C ILE A 78 9.70 -3.19 -3.76
N HIS A 79 10.97 -3.44 -3.46
CA HIS A 79 11.71 -4.66 -3.80
C HIS A 79 11.90 -5.51 -2.55
#